data_AF-A0A8V1AHP7-F1
#
_entry.id   AF-A0A8V1AHP7-F1
#
_cell.length_a   1.000
_cell.length_b   1.000
_cell.length_c   1.000
_cell.angle_alpha   90.00
_cell.angle_beta   90.00
_cell.angle_gamma   90.00
#
_symmetry.space_group_name_H-M   'P 1'
#
loop_
_entity.id
_entity.type
_entity.pdbx_description
1 polymer ?
#
loop_
_entity_poly.entity_id
_entity_poly.type
_entity_poly.pdbx_seq_one_letter_code
_entity_poly.pdbx_strand_id
1 'polypeptide(L)'
;MEGDERALRGAFLGMGRIQSSGCPPPPRAALLLGHGLKEHVDRTKGQMRELGSRLSAHNSSMGRLLRQARETQEQGELLRASVRELEGRGRQLFNLSEALRQRLEEVAADKAEIQGRLEQLEGRVRQALQARPAENQSSKDLGALQTLMDAQNSRIEELLQKIKQQQYKLDKQNLQIKSLQSKVNLLIPLHPKDNKTQSPKWKINPKKSFSHTNQSHNVSVEPALPHKLPEDCQQLFLAGQQSSGVFQVQPSGSQPFKVYCDMTAEGGWTVIQRRTDGSVDFDQLWDAYKNGFGDLHGDFWLGLEKIHHLVQEGRYDLLIELEDWEGNSQEIQFEFSLGGESTAYTLNLLGPLSGELENAIGDFRQLPFSTRDRDHDLKADTNCAKHLSGGWWFSTCGHANLNGKYFRSIPRQRHERKQGIFWKTWKGRYYPLKSTTMKIQPAALEAEP
;
A
#
# COMPACT_ATOMS: atom_id res chain seq x y z
N MET A 1 -0.20 -44.94 38.90
CA MET A 1 -0.38 -45.84 40.04
C MET A 1 -0.63 -47.21 39.48
N GLU A 2 0.44 -47.99 39.41
CA GLU A 2 0.39 -49.45 39.32
C GLU A 2 -0.30 -50.03 40.55
N GLY A 3 -0.83 -51.24 40.40
CA GLY A 3 -1.35 -52.07 41.48
C GLY A 3 -2.87 -52.13 41.48
N ASP A 4 -3.44 -53.22 40.97
CA ASP A 4 -3.80 -54.34 41.84
C ASP A 4 -4.41 -55.48 41.00
N GLU A 5 -3.57 -56.40 40.55
CA GLU A 5 -3.99 -57.60 39.82
C GLU A 5 -3.38 -58.82 40.52
N ARG A 6 -3.78 -59.07 41.78
CA ARG A 6 -3.49 -60.33 42.50
C ARG A 6 -4.30 -60.46 43.80
N ALA A 7 -5.55 -60.90 43.70
CA ALA A 7 -6.20 -61.63 44.78
C ALA A 7 -7.30 -62.52 44.19
N LEU A 8 -7.45 -63.72 44.76
CA LEU A 8 -8.46 -64.75 44.46
C LEU A 8 -8.08 -65.81 43.40
N ARG A 9 -6.86 -66.35 43.53
CA ARG A 9 -6.65 -67.79 43.27
C ARG A 9 -6.19 -68.45 44.57
N GLY A 10 -7.09 -69.19 45.21
CA GLY A 10 -6.75 -70.07 46.31
C GLY A 10 -7.77 -70.06 47.44
N ALA A 11 -8.85 -70.83 47.30
CA ALA A 11 -9.45 -71.54 48.43
C ALA A 11 -10.41 -72.62 47.90
N PHE A 12 -10.33 -73.80 48.52
CA PHE A 12 -11.24 -74.95 48.43
C PHE A 12 -11.07 -75.95 47.28
N LEU A 13 -10.00 -76.74 47.41
CA LEU A 13 -10.10 -78.18 47.25
C LEU A 13 -10.79 -78.78 48.49
N GLY A 14 -11.82 -79.60 48.27
CA GLY A 14 -12.27 -80.61 49.23
C GLY A 14 -13.69 -80.42 49.76
N MET A 15 -14.68 -81.02 49.09
CA MET A 15 -15.75 -81.77 49.76
C MET A 15 -16.52 -82.63 48.74
N GLY A 16 -16.54 -83.94 49.02
CA GLY A 16 -17.70 -84.82 48.89
C GLY A 16 -18.31 -85.07 47.52
N ARG A 17 -18.13 -86.30 47.01
CA ARG A 17 -19.15 -86.94 46.16
C ARG A 17 -20.49 -86.96 46.92
N ILE A 18 -21.49 -86.27 46.38
CA ILE A 18 -22.90 -86.58 46.61
C ILE A 18 -23.54 -86.75 45.24
N GLN A 19 -24.03 -87.97 44.96
CA GLN A 19 -24.83 -88.27 43.79
C GLN A 19 -26.28 -87.81 44.01
N SER A 20 -26.85 -87.33 42.91
CA SER A 20 -28.28 -87.21 42.57
C SER A 20 -29.14 -86.18 43.31
N SER A 21 -29.53 -85.13 42.59
CA SER A 21 -30.94 -84.90 42.24
C SER A 21 -31.00 -83.85 41.12
N GLY A 22 -31.78 -84.15 40.08
CA GLY A 22 -31.86 -83.32 38.88
C GLY A 22 -32.53 -81.97 39.16
N CYS A 23 -31.83 -80.88 38.85
CA CYS A 23 -32.48 -79.62 38.52
C CYS A 23 -32.89 -79.67 37.04
N PRO A 24 -34.14 -79.35 36.69
CA PRO A 24 -34.52 -79.23 35.29
C PRO A 24 -33.71 -78.09 34.66
N PRO A 25 -33.29 -78.20 33.38
CA PRO A 25 -32.66 -77.07 32.70
C PRO A 25 -33.63 -75.88 32.73
N PRO A 26 -33.14 -74.65 32.96
CA PRO A 26 -34.02 -73.49 32.97
C PRO A 26 -34.79 -73.46 31.65
N PRO A 27 -36.10 -73.15 31.67
CA PRO A 27 -36.90 -73.14 30.45
C PRO A 27 -36.22 -72.21 29.45
N ARG A 28 -36.02 -72.66 28.21
CA ARG A 28 -35.35 -71.90 27.13
C ARG A 28 -35.83 -70.44 27.05
N ALA A 29 -37.09 -70.18 27.40
CA ALA A 29 -37.68 -68.85 27.51
C ALA A 29 -36.99 -67.93 28.54
N ALA A 30 -36.59 -68.43 29.72
CA ALA A 30 -35.91 -67.64 30.74
C ALA A 30 -34.47 -67.27 30.36
N LEU A 31 -33.76 -68.16 29.66
CA LEU A 31 -32.43 -67.86 29.09
C LEU A 31 -32.50 -66.85 27.95
N LEU A 32 -33.52 -66.95 27.08
CA LEU A 32 -33.77 -65.99 26.00
C LEU A 32 -34.13 -64.60 26.55
N LEU A 33 -34.98 -64.54 27.57
CA LEU A 33 -35.31 -63.29 28.26
C LEU A 33 -34.10 -62.66 28.96
N GLY A 34 -33.26 -63.47 29.63
CA GLY A 34 -32.02 -63.00 30.25
C GLY A 34 -31.01 -62.45 29.24
N HIS A 35 -30.88 -63.10 28.07
CA HIS A 35 -30.06 -62.60 26.97
C HIS A 35 -30.61 -61.29 26.38
N GLY A 36 -31.92 -61.20 26.17
CA GLY A 36 -32.56 -59.98 25.66
C GLY A 36 -32.43 -58.79 26.63
N LEU A 37 -32.60 -59.03 27.94
CA LEU A 37 -32.41 -57.99 28.96
C LEU A 37 -30.95 -57.52 29.01
N LYS A 38 -29.99 -58.45 28.94
CA LYS A 38 -28.57 -58.12 28.93
C LYS A 38 -28.20 -57.27 27.72
N GLU A 39 -28.69 -57.66 26.53
CA GLU A 39 -28.44 -56.89 25.30
C GLU A 39 -29.05 -55.49 25.37
N HIS A 40 -30.25 -55.35 25.93
CA HIS A 40 -30.88 -54.05 26.14
C HIS A 40 -30.07 -53.19 27.10
N VAL A 41 -29.62 -53.73 28.23
CA VAL A 41 -28.79 -53.01 29.22
C VAL A 41 -27.45 -52.58 28.61
N ASP A 42 -26.78 -53.45 27.84
CA ASP A 42 -25.53 -53.12 27.16
C ASP A 42 -25.74 -52.03 26.09
N ARG A 43 -26.87 -52.08 25.37
CA ARG A 43 -27.24 -51.06 24.38
C ARG A 43 -27.54 -49.71 25.06
N THR A 44 -28.30 -49.68 26.15
CA THR A 44 -28.57 -48.46 26.93
C THR A 44 -27.29 -47.89 27.56
N LYS A 45 -26.39 -48.75 28.05
CA LYS A 45 -25.08 -48.33 28.58
C LYS A 45 -24.19 -47.73 27.49
N GLY A 46 -24.23 -48.29 26.28
CA GLY A 46 -23.58 -47.72 25.09
C GLY A 46 -24.11 -46.32 24.77
N GLN A 47 -25.42 -46.17 24.71
CA GLN A 47 -26.09 -44.87 24.48
C GLN A 47 -25.73 -43.83 25.55
N MET A 48 -25.71 -44.21 26.83
CA MET A 48 -25.33 -43.29 27.91
C MET A 48 -23.86 -42.84 27.83
N ARG A 49 -22.94 -43.73 27.43
CA ARG A 49 -21.53 -43.35 27.22
C ARG A 49 -21.38 -42.38 26.04
N GLU A 50 -22.13 -42.59 24.97
CA GLU A 50 -22.10 -41.69 23.81
C GLU A 50 -22.73 -40.33 24.13
N LEU A 51 -23.82 -40.29 24.90
CA LEU A 51 -24.37 -39.02 25.39
C LEU A 51 -23.38 -38.29 26.31
N GLY A 52 -22.69 -39.01 27.19
CA GLY A 52 -21.65 -38.45 28.05
C GLY A 52 -20.47 -37.86 27.26
N SER A 53 -20.02 -38.53 26.20
CA SER A 53 -18.94 -38.02 25.34
C SER A 53 -19.36 -36.78 24.55
N ARG A 54 -20.59 -36.76 24.02
CA ARG A 54 -21.16 -35.59 23.33
C ARG A 54 -21.33 -34.40 24.28
N LEU A 55 -21.80 -34.63 25.50
CA LEU A 55 -21.95 -33.56 26.50
C LEU A 55 -20.60 -32.98 26.92
N SER A 56 -19.57 -33.83 27.09
CA SER A 56 -18.21 -33.39 27.39
C SER A 56 -17.60 -32.55 26.24
N ALA A 57 -17.83 -32.98 24.99
CA ALA A 57 -17.40 -32.23 23.81
C ALA A 57 -18.11 -30.87 23.71
N HIS A 58 -19.41 -30.83 23.99
CA HIS A 58 -20.19 -29.59 24.01
C HIS A 58 -19.71 -28.64 25.12
N ASN A 59 -19.47 -29.15 26.33
CA ASN A 59 -18.95 -28.35 27.44
C ASN A 59 -17.57 -27.76 27.13
N SER A 60 -16.70 -28.55 26.50
CA SER A 60 -15.38 -28.08 26.03
C SER A 60 -15.50 -27.00 24.96
N SER A 61 -16.46 -27.14 24.05
CA SER A 61 -16.73 -26.13 23.02
C SER A 61 -17.29 -24.84 23.61
N MET A 62 -18.21 -24.94 24.57
CA MET A 62 -18.76 -23.78 25.28
C MET A 62 -17.69 -23.04 26.08
N GLY A 63 -16.77 -23.76 26.71
CA GLY A 63 -15.60 -23.16 27.38
C GLY A 63 -14.66 -22.41 26.43
N ARG A 64 -14.52 -22.85 25.17
CA ARG A 64 -13.77 -22.10 24.14
C ARG A 64 -14.50 -20.82 23.73
N LEU A 65 -15.81 -20.91 23.49
CA LEU A 65 -16.62 -19.75 23.11
C LEU A 65 -16.64 -18.67 24.21
N LEU A 66 -16.72 -19.07 25.49
CA LEU A 66 -16.66 -18.11 26.61
C LEU A 66 -15.32 -17.39 26.72
N ARG A 67 -14.20 -18.07 26.42
CA ARG A 67 -12.88 -17.42 26.37
C ARG A 67 -12.79 -16.43 25.22
N GLN A 68 -13.23 -16.84 24.03
CA GLN A 68 -13.25 -15.97 22.85
C GLN A 68 -14.14 -14.74 23.06
N ALA A 69 -15.30 -14.91 23.71
CA ALA A 69 -16.18 -13.79 24.06
C ALA A 69 -15.50 -12.78 25.01
N ARG A 70 -14.76 -13.25 26.02
CA ARG A 70 -13.99 -12.38 26.93
C ARG A 70 -12.87 -11.65 26.19
N GLU A 71 -12.10 -12.34 25.35
CA GLU A 71 -11.03 -11.74 24.55
C GLU A 71 -11.59 -10.65 23.62
N THR A 72 -12.74 -10.89 22.96
CA THR A 72 -13.38 -9.86 22.12
C THR A 72 -13.89 -8.67 22.92
N GLN A 73 -14.32 -8.88 24.16
CA GLN A 73 -14.78 -7.79 25.03
C GLN A 73 -13.59 -6.91 25.48
N GLU A 74 -12.47 -7.52 25.88
CA GLU A 74 -11.24 -6.80 26.24
C GLU A 74 -10.68 -6.02 25.05
N GLN A 75 -10.66 -6.62 23.85
CA GLN A 75 -10.28 -5.91 22.63
C GLN A 75 -11.21 -4.73 22.33
N GLY A 76 -12.51 -4.87 22.57
CA GLY A 76 -13.48 -3.79 22.40
C GLY A 76 -13.26 -2.61 23.36
N GLU A 77 -12.85 -2.88 24.59
CA GLU A 77 -12.54 -1.83 25.57
C GLU A 77 -11.23 -1.10 25.23
N LEU A 78 -10.20 -1.84 24.81
CA LEU A 78 -8.95 -1.27 24.29
C LEU A 78 -9.20 -0.36 23.09
N LEU A 79 -9.99 -0.82 22.11
CA LEU A 79 -10.31 -0.02 20.94
C LEU A 79 -11.06 1.26 21.31
N ARG A 80 -12.01 1.20 22.26
CA ARG A 80 -12.71 2.39 22.78
C ARG A 80 -11.77 3.37 23.46
N ALA A 81 -10.75 2.89 24.17
CA ALA A 81 -9.73 3.75 24.77
C ALA A 81 -8.89 4.46 23.69
N SER A 82 -8.45 3.74 22.66
CA SER A 82 -7.70 4.33 21.54
C SER A 82 -8.52 5.35 20.75
N VAL A 83 -9.82 5.12 20.55
CA VAL A 83 -10.71 6.11 19.90
C VAL A 83 -10.77 7.41 20.69
N ARG A 84 -10.90 7.35 22.02
CA ARG A 84 -10.92 8.56 22.87
C ARG A 84 -9.59 9.33 22.83
N GLU A 85 -8.47 8.62 22.73
CA GLU A 85 -7.16 9.24 22.58
C GLU A 85 -7.03 9.95 21.22
N LEU A 86 -7.46 9.29 20.14
CA LEU A 86 -7.46 9.86 18.79
C LEU A 86 -8.36 11.09 18.69
N GLU A 87 -9.54 11.07 19.31
CA GLU A 87 -10.40 12.25 19.42
C GLU A 87 -9.72 13.41 20.16
N GLY A 88 -8.95 13.10 21.21
CA GLY A 88 -8.14 14.09 21.93
C GLY A 88 -7.06 14.73 21.04
N ARG A 89 -6.34 13.90 20.28
CA ARG A 89 -5.32 14.36 19.32
C ARG A 89 -5.96 15.17 18.17
N GLY A 90 -7.13 14.77 17.69
CA GLY A 90 -7.91 15.50 16.69
C GLY A 90 -8.28 16.91 17.16
N ARG A 91 -8.74 17.06 18.40
CA ARG A 91 -9.02 18.38 19.00
C ARG A 91 -7.76 19.25 19.12
N GLN A 92 -6.61 18.67 19.45
CA GLN A 92 -5.34 19.41 19.49
C GLN A 92 -4.90 19.89 18.09
N LEU A 93 -5.01 19.04 17.07
CA LEU A 93 -4.71 19.40 15.68
C LEU A 93 -5.63 20.51 15.19
N PHE A 94 -6.92 20.43 15.52
CA PHE A 94 -7.88 21.49 15.19
C PHE A 94 -7.47 22.83 15.80
N ASN A 95 -7.14 22.88 17.09
CA ASN A 95 -6.69 24.12 17.75
C ASN A 95 -5.38 24.67 17.15
N LEU A 96 -4.44 23.79 16.77
CA LEU A 96 -3.21 24.17 16.08
C LEU A 96 -3.47 24.74 14.68
N SER A 97 -4.43 24.16 13.95
CA SER A 97 -4.82 24.65 12.61
C SER A 97 -5.45 26.05 12.68
N GLU A 98 -6.29 26.30 13.69
CA GLU A 98 -6.86 27.62 13.97
C GLU A 98 -5.78 28.65 14.31
N ALA A 99 -4.82 28.29 15.17
CA ALA A 99 -3.69 29.15 15.50
C ALA A 99 -2.79 29.45 14.30
N LEU A 100 -2.59 28.47 13.41
CA LEU A 100 -1.82 28.66 12.17
C LEU A 100 -2.56 29.60 11.22
N ARG A 101 -3.88 29.46 11.10
CA ARG A 101 -4.72 30.34 10.27
C ARG A 101 -4.66 31.79 10.74
N GLN A 102 -4.72 32.03 12.05
CA GLN A 102 -4.53 33.38 12.60
C GLN A 102 -3.16 33.97 12.25
N ARG A 103 -2.08 33.17 12.33
CA ARG A 103 -0.73 33.64 11.94
C ARG A 103 -0.61 33.93 10.44
N LEU A 104 -1.31 33.18 9.59
CA LEU A 104 -1.33 33.44 8.15
C LEU A 104 -1.99 34.77 7.81
N GLU A 105 -3.10 35.09 8.49
CA GLU A 105 -3.77 36.40 8.35
C GLU A 105 -2.88 37.55 8.84
N GLU A 106 -2.17 37.37 9.95
CA GLU A 106 -1.21 38.37 10.47
C GLU A 106 -0.08 38.63 9.47
N VAL A 107 0.50 37.57 8.88
CA VAL A 107 1.55 37.69 7.85
C VAL A 107 1.02 38.34 6.56
N ALA A 108 -0.24 38.07 6.19
CA ALA A 108 -0.87 38.70 5.04
C ALA A 108 -1.06 40.22 5.27
N ALA A 109 -1.44 40.62 6.48
CA ALA A 109 -1.55 42.03 6.86
C ALA A 109 -0.18 42.73 6.83
N ASP A 110 0.86 42.12 7.39
CA ASP A 110 2.24 42.64 7.35
C ASP A 110 2.74 42.82 5.91
N LYS A 111 2.43 41.85 5.03
CA LYS A 111 2.78 41.92 3.61
C LYS A 111 2.12 43.13 2.93
N ALA A 112 0.83 43.37 3.19
CA ALA A 112 0.11 44.49 2.62
C ALA A 112 0.68 45.83 3.10
N GLU A 113 1.06 45.94 4.37
CA GLU A 113 1.71 47.14 4.91
C GLU A 113 3.06 47.41 4.23
N ILE A 114 3.89 46.37 4.05
CA ILE A 114 5.19 46.49 3.38
C ILE A 114 5.02 46.91 1.91
N GLN A 115 4.04 46.33 1.19
CA GLN A 115 3.74 46.75 -0.19
C GLN A 115 3.33 48.23 -0.26
N GLY A 116 2.47 48.70 0.66
CA GLY A 116 2.08 50.10 0.70
C GLY A 116 3.27 51.05 0.97
N ARG A 117 4.18 50.66 1.87
CA ARG A 117 5.42 51.43 2.12
C ARG A 117 6.33 51.45 0.89
N LEU A 118 6.40 50.36 0.13
CA LEU A 118 7.21 50.27 -1.09
C LEU A 118 6.68 51.18 -2.19
N GLU A 119 5.36 51.19 -2.43
CA GLU A 119 4.72 52.08 -3.41
C GLU A 119 4.91 53.55 -3.04
N GLN A 120 4.82 53.87 -1.75
CA GLN A 120 5.04 55.23 -1.25
C GLN A 120 6.51 55.67 -1.46
N LEU A 121 7.46 54.75 -1.27
CA LEU A 121 8.87 55.01 -1.55
C LEU A 121 9.13 55.21 -3.05
N GLU A 122 8.54 54.36 -3.89
CA GLU A 122 8.65 54.43 -5.35
C GLU A 122 8.08 55.75 -5.90
N GLY A 123 6.97 56.21 -5.34
CA GLY A 123 6.39 57.53 -5.62
C GLY A 123 7.33 58.68 -5.28
N ARG A 124 7.97 58.64 -4.10
CA ARG A 124 8.94 59.67 -3.68
C ARG A 124 10.19 59.68 -4.56
N VAL A 125 10.66 58.51 -4.98
CA VAL A 125 11.80 58.40 -5.91
C VAL A 125 11.44 58.96 -7.30
N ARG A 126 10.24 58.65 -7.82
CA ARG A 126 9.75 59.24 -9.08
C ARG A 126 9.63 60.76 -9.00
N GLN A 127 9.16 61.29 -7.88
CA GLN A 127 9.01 62.73 -7.67
C GLN A 127 10.37 63.44 -7.58
N ALA A 128 11.35 62.82 -6.92
CA ALA A 128 12.73 63.32 -6.87
C ALA A 128 13.42 63.30 -8.25
N LEU A 129 13.08 62.36 -9.12
CA LEU A 129 13.59 62.28 -10.49
C LEU A 129 12.98 63.32 -11.45
N GLN A 130 11.82 63.89 -11.13
CA GLN A 130 11.13 64.89 -11.96
C GLN A 130 11.41 66.34 -11.55
N ALA A 131 11.97 66.58 -10.35
CA ALA A 131 12.37 67.92 -9.92
C ALA A 131 13.64 68.37 -10.65
N ARG A 132 13.51 69.27 -11.65
CA ARG A 132 14.65 69.97 -12.26
C ARG A 132 15.34 70.86 -11.22
N PRO A 133 16.67 70.80 -11.04
CA PRO A 133 17.36 71.71 -10.14
C PRO A 133 17.58 73.07 -10.80
N ALA A 134 17.23 74.14 -10.08
CA ALA A 134 17.75 75.47 -10.36
C ALA A 134 19.28 75.47 -10.13
N GLU A 135 19.98 76.16 -11.03
CA GLU A 135 21.44 76.26 -11.09
C GLU A 135 22.03 76.88 -9.81
N ASN A 136 22.47 76.04 -8.85
CA ASN A 136 23.71 76.18 -8.04
C ASN A 136 23.80 75.25 -6.80
N GLN A 137 22.86 74.33 -6.54
CA GLN A 137 22.94 73.40 -5.39
C GLN A 137 23.26 71.93 -5.74
N SER A 138 23.33 71.57 -7.04
CA SER A 138 23.23 70.20 -7.58
C SER A 138 24.27 69.15 -7.10
N SER A 139 25.43 69.53 -6.57
CA SER A 139 26.49 68.58 -6.19
C SER A 139 26.33 68.05 -4.75
N LYS A 140 25.78 68.86 -3.83
CA LYS A 140 25.59 68.46 -2.42
C LYS A 140 24.35 67.58 -2.24
N ASP A 141 23.27 67.84 -2.99
CA ASP A 141 22.03 67.09 -2.88
C ASP A 141 22.12 65.68 -3.49
N LEU A 142 22.92 65.50 -4.56
CA LEU A 142 23.18 64.18 -5.14
C LEU A 142 23.99 63.28 -4.18
N GLY A 143 24.96 63.86 -3.48
CA GLY A 143 25.74 63.15 -2.44
C GLY A 143 24.89 62.79 -1.22
N ALA A 144 23.92 63.64 -0.85
CA ALA A 144 22.96 63.35 0.22
C ALA A 144 21.97 62.23 -0.15
N LEU A 145 21.54 62.18 -1.42
CA LEU A 145 20.69 61.08 -1.92
C LEU A 145 21.46 59.76 -2.01
N GLN A 146 22.73 59.79 -2.44
CA GLN A 146 23.59 58.61 -2.49
C GLN A 146 23.79 58.01 -1.09
N THR A 147 24.11 58.86 -0.10
CA THR A 147 24.27 58.42 1.30
C THR A 147 22.97 57.90 1.91
N LEU A 148 21.81 58.47 1.54
CA LEU A 148 20.52 57.97 1.98
C LEU A 148 20.16 56.61 1.36
N MET A 149 20.52 56.39 0.09
CA MET A 149 20.30 55.13 -0.62
C MET A 149 21.22 54.01 -0.11
N ASP A 150 22.48 54.34 0.19
CA ASP A 150 23.44 53.41 0.80
C ASP A 150 23.04 53.04 2.25
N ALA A 151 22.50 54.00 3.01
CA ALA A 151 21.92 53.74 4.32
C ALA A 151 20.66 52.85 4.26
N GLN A 152 19.82 53.01 3.24
CA GLN A 152 18.65 52.13 2.99
C GLN A 152 19.09 50.71 2.61
N ASN A 153 20.05 50.58 1.70
CA ASN A 153 20.59 49.28 1.28
C ASN A 153 21.20 48.50 2.46
N SER A 154 21.96 49.18 3.31
CA SER A 154 22.53 48.57 4.53
C SER A 154 21.43 48.06 5.48
N ARG A 155 20.29 48.76 5.55
CA ARG A 155 19.15 48.38 6.40
C ARG A 155 18.34 47.22 5.83
N ILE A 156 18.25 47.12 4.50
CA ILE A 156 17.66 45.99 3.78
C ILE A 156 18.50 44.73 4.02
N GLU A 157 19.82 44.82 3.93
CA GLU A 157 20.72 43.70 4.24
C GLU A 157 20.56 43.24 5.69
N GLU A 158 20.45 44.18 6.64
CA GLU A 158 20.23 43.85 8.05
C GLU A 158 18.89 43.11 8.28
N LEU A 159 17.82 43.53 7.57
CA LEU A 159 16.52 42.86 7.62
C LEU A 159 16.55 41.47 7.00
N LEU A 160 17.22 41.30 5.85
CA LEU A 160 17.42 39.99 5.21
C LEU A 160 18.18 39.03 6.14
N GLN A 161 19.14 39.54 6.90
CA GLN A 161 19.88 38.75 7.88
C GLN A 161 19.01 38.34 9.07
N LYS A 162 18.10 39.23 9.53
CA LYS A 162 17.11 38.90 10.56
C LYS A 162 16.11 37.85 10.08
N ILE A 163 15.63 37.93 8.84
CA ILE A 163 14.75 36.91 8.23
C ILE A 163 15.46 35.55 8.17
N LYS A 164 16.72 35.50 7.71
CA LYS A 164 17.51 34.25 7.73
C LYS A 164 17.67 33.67 9.14
N GLN A 165 17.92 34.51 10.14
CA GLN A 165 18.00 34.07 11.54
C GLN A 165 16.66 33.56 12.08
N GLN A 166 15.55 34.19 11.71
CA GLN A 166 14.21 33.72 12.08
C GLN A 166 13.90 32.37 11.41
N GLN A 167 14.24 32.21 10.13
CA GLN A 167 14.09 30.95 9.41
C GLN A 167 14.84 29.81 10.11
N TYR A 168 16.10 30.06 10.50
CA TYR A 168 16.91 29.08 11.24
C TYR A 168 16.31 28.72 12.61
N LYS A 169 15.72 29.69 13.34
CA LYS A 169 15.01 29.41 14.59
C LYS A 169 13.76 28.57 14.36
N LEU A 170 13.02 28.84 13.29
CA LEU A 170 11.82 28.07 12.90
C LEU A 170 12.20 26.62 12.56
N ASP A 171 13.26 26.42 11.77
CA ASP A 171 13.77 25.09 11.41
C ASP A 171 14.20 24.30 12.63
N LYS A 172 14.86 24.95 13.60
CA LYS A 172 15.24 24.33 14.87
C LYS A 172 14.02 23.93 15.71
N GLN A 173 12.99 24.77 15.77
CA GLN A 173 11.73 24.43 16.44
C GLN A 173 11.02 23.26 15.74
N ASN A 174 11.00 23.22 14.40
CA ASN A 174 10.45 22.11 13.62
C ASN A 174 11.19 20.79 13.89
N LEU A 175 12.51 20.81 14.04
CA LEU A 175 13.29 19.64 14.44
C LEU A 175 12.96 19.17 15.86
N GLN A 176 12.74 20.10 16.79
CA GLN A 176 12.30 19.76 18.15
C GLN A 176 10.89 19.16 18.16
N ILE A 177 9.96 19.70 17.38
CA ILE A 177 8.61 19.14 17.22
C ILE A 177 8.69 17.73 16.65
N LYS A 178 9.47 17.48 15.61
CA LYS A 178 9.70 16.14 15.06
C LYS A 178 10.30 15.17 16.09
N SER A 179 11.22 15.65 16.92
CA SER A 179 11.82 14.84 18.00
C SER A 179 10.84 14.56 19.15
N LEU A 180 9.93 15.48 19.46
CA LEU A 180 8.88 15.25 20.44
C LEU A 180 7.80 14.31 19.88
N GLN A 181 7.44 14.46 18.61
CA GLN A 181 6.52 13.55 17.91
C GLN A 181 7.06 12.12 17.85
N SER A 182 8.36 11.93 17.60
CA SER A 182 8.96 10.59 17.63
C SER A 182 8.95 9.97 19.03
N LYS A 183 9.14 10.77 20.09
CA LYS A 183 9.01 10.31 21.48
C LYS A 183 7.57 9.97 21.88
N VAL A 184 6.59 10.71 21.37
CA VAL A 184 5.17 10.41 21.59
C VAL A 184 4.76 9.12 20.86
N ASN A 185 5.31 8.86 19.66
CA ASN A 185 5.06 7.62 18.93
C ASN A 185 5.70 6.38 19.56
N LEU A 186 6.70 6.55 20.44
CA LEU A 186 7.31 5.47 21.23
C LEU A 186 6.46 5.04 22.44
N LEU A 187 5.43 5.82 22.82
CA LEU A 187 4.60 5.56 24.02
C LEU A 187 3.27 4.87 23.72
N ILE A 188 2.99 4.49 22.46
CA ILE A 188 1.80 3.72 22.08
C ILE A 188 2.18 2.23 22.04
N PRO A 189 1.68 1.37 22.95
CA PRO A 189 2.01 -0.05 22.93
C PRO A 189 1.31 -0.76 21.74
N LEU A 190 2.09 -1.31 20.82
CA LEU A 190 1.65 -2.30 19.84
C LEU A 190 1.32 -3.61 20.55
N HIS A 191 0.09 -4.12 20.43
CA HIS A 191 -0.21 -5.51 20.75
C HIS A 191 0.20 -6.43 19.58
N PRO A 192 0.67 -7.67 19.84
CA PRO A 192 1.33 -8.52 18.84
C PRO A 192 0.34 -9.35 18.01
N LYS A 193 0.67 -9.53 16.73
CA LYS A 193 0.13 -10.60 15.89
C LYS A 193 0.72 -11.93 16.34
N ASP A 194 -0.13 -12.96 16.50
CA ASP A 194 0.14 -14.32 16.04
C ASP A 194 -1.09 -15.23 16.21
N ASN A 195 -1.60 -15.79 15.11
CA ASN A 195 -1.69 -17.25 15.00
C ASN A 195 -2.00 -17.71 13.57
N LYS A 196 -1.14 -18.61 13.09
CA LYS A 196 -1.32 -19.46 11.91
C LYS A 196 -2.44 -20.46 12.18
N THR A 197 -3.37 -20.60 11.23
CA THR A 197 -4.17 -21.84 11.12
C THR A 197 -4.27 -22.26 9.67
N GLN A 198 -3.82 -23.49 9.43
CA GLN A 198 -3.79 -24.21 8.18
C GLN A 198 -5.20 -24.38 7.60
N SER A 199 -5.36 -24.08 6.31
CA SER A 199 -6.56 -24.41 5.54
C SER A 199 -6.41 -25.79 4.87
N PRO A 200 -7.43 -26.67 4.93
CA PRO A 200 -7.38 -28.02 4.37
C PRO A 200 -7.54 -28.02 2.85
N LYS A 201 -6.78 -28.90 2.20
CA LYS A 201 -6.83 -29.21 0.76
C LYS A 201 -8.12 -29.96 0.42
N TRP A 202 -8.89 -29.47 -0.55
CA TRP A 202 -9.86 -30.30 -1.28
C TRP A 202 -9.36 -30.56 -2.70
N LYS A 203 -9.21 -31.85 -3.01
CA LYS A 203 -8.96 -32.38 -4.35
C LYS A 203 -10.31 -32.83 -4.92
N ILE A 204 -10.64 -32.41 -6.13
CA ILE A 204 -11.71 -33.04 -6.92
C ILE A 204 -11.07 -33.54 -8.21
N ASN A 205 -11.17 -34.85 -8.44
CA ASN A 205 -10.75 -35.52 -9.66
C ASN A 205 -11.84 -35.39 -10.75
N PRO A 206 -11.46 -35.33 -12.04
CA PRO A 206 -12.40 -35.21 -13.15
C PRO A 206 -12.80 -36.57 -13.75
N LYS A 207 -13.87 -36.52 -14.57
CA LYS A 207 -14.46 -37.52 -15.51
C LYS A 207 -15.68 -38.24 -14.91
N LYS A 208 -16.86 -38.27 -15.53
CA LYS A 208 -17.18 -38.75 -16.89
C LYS A 208 -18.58 -38.30 -17.33
N SER A 209 -18.74 -38.30 -18.65
CA SER A 209 -19.95 -38.17 -19.48
C SER A 209 -21.16 -38.99 -19.02
N PHE A 210 -22.37 -38.52 -19.34
CA PHE A 210 -23.31 -39.21 -20.23
C PHE A 210 -24.47 -38.28 -20.66
N SER A 211 -24.82 -38.40 -21.93
CA SER A 211 -25.90 -37.75 -22.67
C SER A 211 -27.28 -38.33 -22.37
N HIS A 212 -28.36 -37.52 -22.37
CA HIS A 212 -29.48 -37.66 -23.33
C HIS A 212 -30.63 -36.63 -23.15
N THR A 213 -30.91 -35.93 -24.26
CA THR A 213 -32.20 -35.55 -24.88
C THR A 213 -33.25 -34.62 -24.22
N ASN A 214 -33.45 -33.51 -24.96
CA ASN A 214 -34.68 -32.88 -25.45
C ASN A 214 -35.78 -32.43 -24.48
N GLN A 215 -36.00 -31.10 -24.42
CA GLN A 215 -37.17 -30.50 -25.10
C GLN A 215 -37.02 -28.98 -25.24
N SER A 216 -37.57 -28.51 -26.35
CA SER A 216 -37.48 -27.21 -27.00
C SER A 216 -38.26 -26.10 -26.31
N HIS A 217 -37.63 -24.94 -26.13
CA HIS A 217 -38.27 -23.64 -26.30
C HIS A 217 -37.31 -22.68 -27.00
N ASN A 218 -37.72 -22.26 -28.21
CA ASN A 218 -37.05 -21.26 -29.03
C ASN A 218 -37.03 -19.91 -28.30
N VAL A 219 -35.84 -19.45 -27.94
CA VAL A 219 -35.54 -18.02 -27.83
C VAL A 219 -34.39 -17.76 -28.78
N SER A 220 -34.63 -16.84 -29.71
CA SER A 220 -33.72 -16.42 -30.77
C SER A 220 -32.37 -16.05 -30.19
N VAL A 221 -31.37 -16.89 -30.45
CA VAL A 221 -29.96 -16.58 -30.18
C VAL A 221 -29.49 -15.70 -31.32
N GLU A 222 -29.38 -14.38 -31.07
CA GLU A 222 -28.47 -13.53 -31.83
C GLU A 222 -27.08 -14.18 -31.84
N PRO A 223 -26.36 -14.15 -32.98
CA PRO A 223 -25.02 -14.72 -33.03
C PRO A 223 -24.14 -13.97 -32.01
N ALA A 224 -23.65 -14.70 -31.01
CA ALA A 224 -22.71 -14.18 -30.04
C ALA A 224 -21.54 -13.55 -30.79
N LEU A 225 -21.44 -12.22 -30.70
CA LEU A 225 -20.27 -11.46 -31.08
C LEU A 225 -19.05 -12.15 -30.45
N PRO A 226 -17.89 -12.22 -31.14
CA PRO A 226 -16.68 -12.74 -30.53
C PRO A 226 -16.47 -11.97 -29.23
N HIS A 227 -16.47 -12.66 -28.09
CA HIS A 227 -16.29 -12.04 -26.78
C HIS A 227 -14.96 -11.27 -26.82
N LYS A 228 -15.05 -9.95 -27.04
CA LYS A 228 -13.91 -9.04 -27.03
C LYS A 228 -13.32 -9.16 -25.63
N LEU A 229 -12.04 -9.52 -25.54
CA LEU A 229 -11.34 -9.49 -24.27
C LEU A 229 -11.41 -8.07 -23.70
N PRO A 230 -11.46 -7.92 -22.37
CA PRO A 230 -11.44 -6.60 -21.74
C PRO A 230 -10.14 -5.89 -22.11
N GLU A 231 -10.22 -4.59 -22.37
CA GLU A 231 -9.08 -3.75 -22.76
C GLU A 231 -8.13 -3.54 -21.59
N ASP A 232 -8.67 -3.41 -20.37
CA ASP A 232 -7.90 -3.23 -19.15
C ASP A 232 -8.63 -3.78 -17.90
N CYS A 233 -8.03 -3.59 -16.73
CA CYS A 233 -8.60 -4.01 -15.45
C CYS A 233 -9.86 -3.21 -15.06
N GLN A 234 -10.03 -1.98 -15.55
CA GLN A 234 -11.22 -1.19 -15.26
C GLN A 234 -12.44 -1.75 -15.98
N GLN A 235 -12.29 -2.19 -17.23
CA GLN A 235 -13.38 -2.86 -17.94
C GLN A 235 -13.77 -4.19 -17.28
N LEU A 236 -12.80 -4.94 -16.74
CA LEU A 236 -13.08 -6.12 -15.91
C LEU A 236 -13.87 -5.77 -14.66
N PHE A 237 -13.48 -4.70 -13.95
CA PHE A 237 -14.18 -4.21 -12.77
C PHE A 237 -15.64 -3.84 -13.08
N LEU A 238 -15.87 -3.09 -14.16
CA LEU A 238 -17.21 -2.71 -14.64
C LEU A 238 -18.04 -3.92 -15.09
N ALA A 239 -17.40 -4.98 -15.58
CA ALA A 239 -18.05 -6.26 -15.89
C ALA A 239 -18.40 -7.09 -14.64
N GLY A 240 -18.13 -6.57 -13.43
CA GLY A 240 -18.48 -7.19 -12.16
C GLY A 240 -17.36 -8.01 -11.52
N GLN A 241 -16.14 -7.98 -12.04
CA GLN A 241 -15.00 -8.65 -11.41
C GLN A 241 -14.51 -7.86 -10.19
N GLN A 242 -14.60 -8.46 -9.00
CA GLN A 242 -14.29 -7.78 -7.73
C GLN A 242 -13.05 -8.34 -7.02
N SER A 243 -12.49 -9.47 -7.48
CA SER A 243 -11.30 -10.07 -6.85
C SER A 243 -10.04 -9.71 -7.63
N SER A 244 -9.03 -9.19 -6.93
CA SER A 244 -7.69 -8.94 -7.48
C SER A 244 -7.03 -10.24 -7.92
N GLY A 245 -6.22 -10.18 -8.97
CA GLY A 245 -5.57 -11.35 -9.55
C GLY A 245 -5.01 -11.12 -10.94
N VAL A 246 -4.50 -12.18 -11.55
CA VAL A 246 -3.97 -12.12 -12.91
C VAL A 246 -5.07 -12.41 -13.92
N PHE A 247 -5.28 -11.46 -14.84
CA PHE A 247 -6.28 -11.55 -15.90
C PHE A 247 -5.63 -11.34 -17.26
N GLN A 248 -6.34 -11.78 -18.31
CA GLN A 248 -5.94 -11.54 -19.69
C GLN A 248 -6.72 -10.34 -20.24
N VAL A 249 -6.00 -9.38 -20.78
CA VAL A 249 -6.55 -8.16 -21.39
C VAL A 249 -6.08 -8.04 -22.83
N GLN A 250 -6.81 -7.27 -23.63
CA GLN A 250 -6.48 -6.97 -25.02
C GLN A 250 -6.82 -5.50 -25.36
N PRO A 251 -5.93 -4.56 -25.02
CA PRO A 251 -6.01 -3.18 -25.50
C PRO A 251 -6.00 -3.11 -27.03
N SER A 252 -6.58 -2.05 -27.57
CA SER A 252 -6.57 -1.75 -29.01
C SER A 252 -5.15 -1.76 -29.58
N GLY A 253 -5.00 -2.34 -30.77
CA GLY A 253 -3.71 -2.41 -31.47
C GLY A 253 -2.71 -3.42 -30.90
N SER A 254 -3.07 -4.19 -29.86
CA SER A 254 -2.17 -5.16 -29.20
C SER A 254 -2.65 -6.62 -29.32
N GLN A 255 -1.72 -7.57 -29.17
CA GLN A 255 -2.04 -8.98 -28.93
C GLN A 255 -2.45 -9.17 -27.46
N PRO A 256 -3.35 -10.12 -27.12
CA PRO A 256 -3.74 -10.38 -25.74
C PRO A 256 -2.55 -10.68 -24.83
N PHE A 257 -2.51 -10.07 -23.65
CA PHE A 257 -1.48 -10.34 -22.63
C PHE A 257 -2.06 -10.38 -21.22
N LYS A 258 -1.26 -10.90 -20.27
CA LYS A 258 -1.65 -10.98 -18.86
C LYS A 258 -1.21 -9.75 -18.09
N VAL A 259 -2.07 -9.30 -17.18
CA VAL A 259 -1.83 -8.21 -16.23
C VAL A 259 -2.26 -8.63 -14.83
N TYR A 260 -1.70 -8.01 -13.81
CA TYR A 260 -2.25 -8.10 -12.46
C TYR A 260 -3.25 -6.96 -12.27
N CYS A 261 -4.51 -7.30 -12.03
CA CYS A 261 -5.55 -6.35 -11.67
C CYS A 261 -5.68 -6.26 -10.15
N ASP A 262 -5.54 -5.05 -9.64
CA ASP A 262 -5.84 -4.69 -8.27
C ASP A 262 -7.25 -4.09 -8.21
N MET A 263 -8.22 -4.91 -7.80
CA MET A 263 -9.63 -4.51 -7.71
C MET A 263 -9.89 -3.87 -6.34
N THR A 264 -10.23 -2.59 -6.35
CA THR A 264 -10.59 -1.83 -5.14
C THR A 264 -12.09 -1.56 -5.12
N ALA A 265 -12.59 -0.86 -4.09
CA ALA A 265 -13.98 -0.42 -4.07
C ALA A 265 -14.32 0.62 -5.14
N GLU A 266 -13.31 1.31 -5.68
CA GLU A 266 -13.46 2.47 -6.56
C GLU A 266 -13.12 2.15 -8.03
N GLY A 267 -12.39 1.07 -8.29
CA GLY A 267 -12.00 0.71 -9.66
C GLY A 267 -11.09 -0.51 -9.75
N GLY A 268 -10.82 -0.90 -11.00
CA GLY A 268 -9.86 -1.95 -11.34
C GLY A 268 -8.56 -1.36 -11.85
N TRP A 269 -7.55 -1.33 -10.99
CA TRP A 269 -6.22 -0.81 -11.33
C TRP A 269 -5.39 -1.87 -12.05
N THR A 270 -4.76 -1.48 -13.16
CA THR A 270 -3.78 -2.31 -13.87
C THR A 270 -2.39 -2.06 -13.31
N VAL A 271 -1.80 -3.03 -12.62
CA VAL A 271 -0.45 -2.88 -12.05
C VAL A 271 0.60 -3.01 -13.14
N ILE A 272 1.45 -1.99 -13.30
CA ILE A 272 2.49 -1.91 -14.35
C ILE A 272 3.90 -2.17 -13.82
N GLN A 273 4.11 -1.94 -12.52
CA GLN A 273 5.36 -2.23 -11.83
C GLN A 273 5.08 -2.62 -10.38
N ARG A 274 5.80 -3.60 -9.85
CA ARG A 274 5.79 -3.92 -8.42
C ARG A 274 7.17 -4.34 -7.93
N ARG A 275 7.58 -3.82 -6.76
CA ARG A 275 8.79 -4.18 -6.00
C ARG A 275 8.40 -4.47 -4.57
N THR A 276 8.78 -5.62 -4.03
CA THR A 276 8.38 -6.07 -2.69
C THR A 276 9.45 -6.86 -1.98
N ASP A 277 10.23 -7.68 -2.69
CA ASP A 277 11.18 -8.60 -2.07
C ASP A 277 12.57 -8.67 -2.72
N GLY A 278 12.73 -8.06 -3.89
CA GLY A 278 13.96 -8.05 -4.66
C GLY A 278 14.27 -9.38 -5.36
N SER A 279 13.25 -10.22 -5.60
CA SER A 279 13.37 -11.51 -6.29
C SER A 279 13.76 -11.40 -7.77
N VAL A 280 13.52 -10.22 -8.38
CA VAL A 280 13.78 -9.96 -9.79
C VAL A 280 14.82 -8.86 -9.96
N ASP A 281 15.78 -9.07 -10.86
CA ASP A 281 16.77 -8.08 -11.24
C ASP A 281 16.16 -7.07 -12.22
N PHE A 282 16.16 -5.79 -11.83
CA PHE A 282 15.66 -4.69 -12.65
C PHE A 282 16.77 -3.99 -13.44
N ASP A 283 18.04 -4.36 -13.25
CA ASP A 283 19.13 -3.86 -14.08
C ASP A 283 19.09 -4.57 -15.46
N GLN A 284 18.04 -4.34 -16.23
CA GLN A 284 17.77 -5.00 -17.50
C GLN A 284 18.13 -4.10 -18.69
N LEU A 285 18.32 -4.72 -19.86
CA LEU A 285 18.56 -4.01 -21.13
C LEU A 285 17.26 -3.50 -21.74
N TRP A 286 17.35 -2.68 -22.78
CA TRP A 286 16.19 -2.08 -23.44
C TRP A 286 15.13 -3.11 -23.84
N ASP A 287 15.54 -4.18 -24.52
CA ASP A 287 14.58 -5.15 -25.07
C ASP A 287 13.80 -5.87 -23.97
N ALA A 288 14.37 -6.07 -22.79
CA ALA A 288 13.67 -6.62 -21.64
C ALA A 288 12.66 -5.60 -21.07
N TYR A 289 13.05 -4.32 -20.95
CA TYR A 289 12.13 -3.26 -20.53
C TYR A 289 10.98 -3.03 -21.51
N LYS A 290 11.23 -3.20 -22.81
CA LYS A 290 10.22 -3.16 -23.87
C LYS A 290 9.18 -4.26 -23.69
N ASN A 291 9.63 -5.50 -23.54
CA ASN A 291 8.77 -6.69 -23.53
C ASN A 291 8.15 -7.03 -22.16
N GLY A 292 8.77 -6.56 -21.07
CA GLY A 292 8.41 -6.91 -19.71
C GLY A 292 9.19 -8.11 -19.15
N PHE A 293 9.29 -8.17 -17.82
CA PHE A 293 10.01 -9.22 -17.10
C PHE A 293 9.50 -9.36 -15.65
N GLY A 294 9.85 -10.48 -15.01
CA GLY A 294 9.46 -10.80 -13.64
C GLY A 294 8.20 -11.67 -13.54
N ASP A 295 7.57 -11.67 -12.37
CA ASP A 295 6.38 -12.47 -12.06
C ASP A 295 5.21 -11.57 -11.64
N LEU A 296 4.07 -11.69 -12.32
CA LEU A 296 2.84 -10.96 -12.00
C LEU A 296 2.31 -11.26 -10.59
N HIS A 297 2.79 -12.31 -9.90
CA HIS A 297 2.51 -12.57 -8.48
C HIS A 297 3.57 -12.05 -7.50
N GLY A 298 4.72 -11.56 -7.99
CA GLY A 298 5.83 -11.02 -7.21
C GLY A 298 6.34 -9.68 -7.77
N ASP A 299 7.66 -9.52 -7.85
CA ASP A 299 8.29 -8.35 -8.46
C ASP A 299 8.25 -8.43 -9.99
N PHE A 300 7.81 -7.37 -10.66
CA PHE A 300 7.74 -7.35 -12.13
C PHE A 300 7.73 -5.95 -12.74
N TRP A 301 8.03 -5.92 -14.03
CA TRP A 301 7.82 -4.80 -14.94
C TRP A 301 6.95 -5.28 -16.11
N LEU A 302 5.82 -4.64 -16.35
CA LEU A 302 4.83 -5.13 -17.34
C LEU A 302 5.38 -5.14 -18.77
N GLY A 303 6.20 -4.15 -19.11
CA GLY A 303 6.76 -3.94 -20.45
C GLY A 303 6.27 -2.63 -21.06
N LEU A 304 7.19 -1.80 -21.56
CA LEU A 304 6.89 -0.49 -22.13
C LEU A 304 5.90 -0.57 -23.29
N GLU A 305 6.01 -1.60 -24.15
CA GLU A 305 5.10 -1.76 -25.29
C GLU A 305 3.66 -2.04 -24.83
N LYS A 306 3.51 -2.89 -23.80
CA LYS A 306 2.19 -3.22 -23.23
C LYS A 306 1.58 -2.02 -22.52
N ILE A 307 2.39 -1.27 -21.77
CA ILE A 307 1.96 -0.05 -21.08
C ILE A 307 1.54 1.00 -22.11
N HIS A 308 2.30 1.18 -23.20
CA HIS A 308 1.95 2.09 -24.28
C HIS A 308 0.59 1.75 -24.89
N HIS A 309 0.34 0.49 -25.24
CA HIS A 309 -0.95 0.07 -25.78
C HIS A 309 -2.11 0.24 -24.80
N LEU A 310 -1.89 0.06 -23.49
CA LEU A 310 -2.93 0.32 -22.48
C LEU A 310 -3.33 1.80 -22.47
N VAL A 311 -2.39 2.73 -22.58
CA VAL A 311 -2.65 4.17 -22.43
C VAL A 311 -2.71 4.93 -23.75
N GLN A 312 -2.72 4.21 -24.87
CA GLN A 312 -2.76 4.81 -26.21
C GLN A 312 -4.12 5.47 -26.48
N GLU A 313 -5.21 4.89 -25.97
CA GLU A 313 -6.57 5.33 -26.20
C GLU A 313 -7.16 5.87 -24.89
N GLY A 314 -7.06 7.19 -24.68
CA GLY A 314 -7.71 7.89 -23.58
C GLY A 314 -6.74 8.51 -22.57
N ARG A 315 -7.33 9.13 -21.54
CA ARG A 315 -6.60 9.69 -20.40
C ARG A 315 -6.49 8.61 -19.33
N TYR A 316 -5.31 8.44 -18.77
CA TYR A 316 -5.05 7.47 -17.70
C TYR A 316 -4.47 8.18 -16.50
N ASP A 317 -4.84 7.71 -15.31
CA ASP A 317 -4.22 8.10 -14.07
C ASP A 317 -3.18 7.06 -13.67
N LEU A 318 -2.04 7.52 -13.19
CA LEU A 318 -0.99 6.70 -12.58
C LEU A 318 -0.98 6.94 -11.08
N LEU A 319 -1.15 5.88 -10.30
CA LEU A 319 -0.95 5.87 -8.86
C LEU A 319 0.38 5.18 -8.53
N ILE A 320 1.22 5.87 -7.76
CA ILE A 320 2.48 5.36 -7.23
C ILE A 320 2.34 5.21 -5.71
N GLU A 321 2.48 3.99 -5.21
CA GLU A 321 2.46 3.65 -3.80
C GLU A 321 3.86 3.27 -3.34
N LEU A 322 4.29 3.80 -2.20
CA LEU A 322 5.63 3.60 -1.64
C LEU A 322 5.54 3.18 -0.18
N GLU A 323 6.38 2.23 0.25
CA GLU A 323 6.52 1.82 1.65
C GLU A 323 7.99 1.80 2.07
N ASP A 324 8.29 2.25 3.28
CA ASP A 324 9.62 2.17 3.87
C ASP A 324 9.81 0.93 4.77
N TRP A 325 11.00 0.75 5.33
CA TRP A 325 11.28 -0.40 6.21
C TRP A 325 10.65 -0.30 7.59
N GLU A 326 10.13 0.88 7.95
CA GLU A 326 9.44 1.16 9.22
C GLU A 326 7.92 0.96 9.08
N GLY A 327 7.41 0.66 7.89
CA GLY A 327 5.99 0.47 7.59
C GLY A 327 5.24 1.77 7.29
N ASN A 328 5.94 2.91 7.16
CA ASN A 328 5.32 4.15 6.69
C ASN A 328 5.03 4.03 5.20
N SER A 329 3.86 4.49 4.78
CA SER A 329 3.46 4.49 3.36
C SER A 329 3.14 5.91 2.87
N GLN A 330 3.34 6.13 1.58
CA GLN A 330 2.99 7.36 0.87
C GLN A 330 2.46 7.01 -0.52
N GLU A 331 1.60 7.87 -1.04
CA GLU A 331 1.06 7.73 -2.39
C GLU A 331 1.05 9.07 -3.12
N ILE A 332 1.09 8.98 -4.45
CA ILE A 332 0.97 10.13 -5.34
C ILE A 332 0.33 9.71 -6.65
N GLN A 333 -0.62 10.51 -7.12
CA GLN A 333 -1.35 10.26 -8.36
C GLN A 333 -1.03 11.34 -9.39
N PHE A 334 -0.90 10.95 -10.66
CA PHE A 334 -0.66 11.85 -11.79
C PHE A 334 -1.58 11.48 -12.94
N GLU A 335 -1.94 12.45 -13.77
CA GLU A 335 -2.39 12.12 -15.12
C GLU A 335 -1.17 11.66 -15.94
N PHE A 336 -1.32 10.54 -16.62
CA PHE A 336 -0.24 9.75 -17.22
C PHE A 336 -0.49 9.51 -18.70
N SER A 337 0.56 9.73 -19.50
CA SER A 337 0.62 9.24 -20.87
C SER A 337 2.02 8.74 -21.20
N LEU A 338 2.09 7.80 -22.13
CA LEU A 338 3.32 7.19 -22.57
C LEU A 338 3.40 7.17 -24.09
N GLY A 339 4.46 7.77 -24.64
CA GLY A 339 4.77 7.69 -26.07
C GLY A 339 5.14 6.27 -26.52
N GLY A 340 5.20 6.06 -27.83
CA GLY A 340 5.63 4.78 -28.41
C GLY A 340 7.16 4.66 -28.50
N GLU A 341 7.62 3.57 -29.11
CA GLU A 341 9.06 3.32 -29.29
C GLU A 341 9.78 4.41 -30.10
N SER A 342 9.10 5.04 -31.05
CA SER A 342 9.64 6.12 -31.90
C SER A 342 10.05 7.37 -31.12
N THR A 343 9.44 7.59 -29.95
CA THR A 343 9.82 8.65 -29.01
C THR A 343 10.60 8.11 -27.81
N ALA A 344 11.10 6.87 -27.89
CA ALA A 344 11.76 6.19 -26.78
C ALA A 344 10.87 6.10 -25.52
N TYR A 345 9.58 5.85 -25.70
CA TYR A 345 8.58 5.73 -24.63
C TYR A 345 8.58 6.95 -23.68
N THR A 346 8.53 8.15 -24.25
CA THR A 346 8.49 9.40 -23.48
C THR A 346 7.34 9.40 -22.49
N LEU A 347 7.67 9.57 -21.21
CA LEU A 347 6.73 9.81 -20.13
C LEU A 347 6.27 11.27 -20.14
N ASN A 348 4.96 11.48 -20.09
CA ASN A 348 4.38 12.77 -19.74
C ASN A 348 3.49 12.60 -18.51
N LEU A 349 3.78 13.41 -17.48
CA LEU A 349 2.97 13.52 -16.27
C LEU A 349 2.39 14.93 -16.18
N LEU A 350 1.09 15.04 -15.91
CA LEU A 350 0.43 16.33 -15.71
C LEU A 350 -0.03 16.46 -14.26
N GLY A 351 0.78 17.18 -13.47
CA GLY A 351 0.50 17.56 -12.08
C GLY A 351 0.31 16.38 -11.11
N PRO A 352 0.56 16.55 -9.80
CA PRO A 352 -0.04 15.64 -8.84
C PRO A 352 -1.55 15.91 -8.81
N LEU A 353 -2.36 14.90 -9.16
CA LEU A 353 -3.82 14.93 -9.04
C LEU A 353 -4.25 14.79 -7.57
N SER A 354 -3.51 13.98 -6.81
CA SER A 354 -3.74 13.71 -5.39
C SER A 354 -2.46 13.18 -4.73
N GLY A 355 -2.40 13.27 -3.39
CA GLY A 355 -1.28 12.80 -2.58
C GLY A 355 -0.54 13.92 -1.84
N GLU A 356 -0.13 13.66 -0.60
CA GLU A 356 0.66 14.59 0.23
C GLU A 356 2.16 14.57 -0.11
N LEU A 357 2.56 13.63 -0.97
CA LEU A 357 3.94 13.42 -1.37
C LEU A 357 4.37 14.46 -2.42
N GLU A 358 5.50 15.13 -2.19
CA GLU A 358 6.06 16.08 -3.15
C GLU A 358 6.60 15.34 -4.40
N ASN A 359 6.29 15.86 -5.60
CA ASN A 359 6.69 15.30 -6.89
C ASN A 359 8.23 15.24 -7.04
N ALA A 360 8.80 14.03 -6.99
CA ALA A 360 10.24 13.80 -7.21
C ALA A 360 10.61 13.53 -8.68
N ILE A 361 9.67 13.48 -9.61
CA ILE A 361 9.96 13.36 -11.05
C ILE A 361 10.25 14.75 -11.64
N GLY A 362 9.73 15.80 -11.00
CA GLY A 362 9.92 17.21 -11.36
C GLY A 362 8.93 17.71 -12.40
N ASP A 363 9.02 18.98 -12.79
CA ASP A 363 8.11 19.61 -13.77
C ASP A 363 8.48 19.32 -15.24
N PHE A 364 9.24 18.25 -15.48
CA PHE A 364 9.63 17.86 -16.83
C PHE A 364 8.45 17.21 -17.53
N ARG A 365 7.95 17.87 -18.59
CA ARG A 365 6.76 17.41 -19.32
C ARG A 365 7.02 16.20 -20.22
N GLN A 366 8.27 15.97 -20.62
CA GLN A 366 8.63 14.93 -21.59
C GLN A 366 9.98 14.32 -21.19
N LEU A 367 9.95 13.11 -20.63
CA LEU A 367 11.14 12.38 -20.25
C LEU A 367 11.23 11.08 -21.06
N PRO A 368 12.20 10.92 -21.96
CA PRO A 368 12.44 9.65 -22.66
C PRO A 368 12.92 8.55 -21.70
N PHE A 369 12.61 7.29 -22.01
CA PHE A 369 13.10 6.16 -21.24
C PHE A 369 14.55 5.85 -21.59
N SER A 370 15.36 5.49 -20.60
CA SER A 370 16.77 5.13 -20.79
C SER A 370 17.13 3.85 -20.06
N THR A 371 18.01 3.06 -20.65
CA THR A 371 18.63 1.86 -20.08
C THR A 371 20.14 1.94 -20.20
N ARG A 372 20.86 0.98 -19.61
CA ARG A 372 22.34 0.97 -19.65
C ARG A 372 22.92 0.87 -21.08
N ASP A 373 22.14 0.33 -22.02
CA ASP A 373 22.50 0.09 -23.42
C ASP A 373 21.86 1.10 -24.39
N ARG A 374 20.86 1.87 -23.96
CA ARG A 374 20.23 2.94 -24.75
C ARG A 374 20.06 4.20 -23.91
N ASP A 375 20.86 5.21 -24.23
CA ASP A 375 20.90 6.48 -23.53
C ASP A 375 20.02 7.53 -24.22
N HIS A 376 18.94 7.94 -23.55
CA HIS A 376 18.05 9.01 -23.99
C HIS A 376 17.79 10.01 -22.86
N ASP A 377 18.63 10.00 -21.81
CA ASP A 377 18.43 10.88 -20.67
C ASP A 377 18.85 12.32 -21.00
N LEU A 378 18.47 13.27 -20.15
CA LEU A 378 18.71 14.69 -20.42
C LEU A 378 20.14 15.12 -20.01
N LYS A 379 21.04 14.19 -19.66
CA LYS A 379 22.39 14.49 -19.19
C LYS A 379 23.42 14.22 -20.29
N ALA A 380 23.97 15.29 -20.86
CA ALA A 380 24.87 15.23 -22.01
C ALA A 380 26.10 14.30 -21.88
N ASP A 381 26.73 14.26 -20.71
CA ASP A 381 28.04 13.59 -20.55
C ASP A 381 27.98 12.25 -19.80
N THR A 382 26.78 11.74 -19.48
CA THR A 382 26.67 10.64 -18.51
C THR A 382 25.36 9.87 -18.64
N ASN A 383 25.45 8.58 -18.95
CA ASN A 383 24.31 7.67 -18.91
C ASN A 383 23.88 7.40 -17.46
N CYS A 384 22.74 7.96 -17.06
CA CYS A 384 22.17 7.84 -15.72
C CYS A 384 21.80 6.41 -15.36
N ALA A 385 21.30 5.60 -16.31
CA ALA A 385 20.94 4.21 -16.07
C ALA A 385 22.15 3.36 -15.65
N LYS A 386 23.35 3.61 -16.21
CA LYS A 386 24.60 2.95 -15.78
C LYS A 386 24.98 3.29 -14.34
N HIS A 387 24.72 4.53 -13.90
CA HIS A 387 25.11 4.99 -12.57
C HIS A 387 24.07 4.69 -11.48
N LEU A 388 22.78 4.73 -11.81
CA LEU A 388 21.68 4.55 -10.88
C LEU A 388 21.04 3.16 -10.93
N SER A 389 21.47 2.30 -11.86
CA SER A 389 20.90 0.98 -12.11
C SER A 389 19.44 1.04 -12.59
N GLY A 390 19.08 0.08 -13.44
CA GLY A 390 17.72 -0.07 -13.94
C GLY A 390 17.34 0.96 -15.00
N GLY A 391 16.28 0.63 -15.73
CA GLY A 391 15.68 1.48 -16.74
C GLY A 391 14.67 2.45 -16.13
N TRP A 392 14.75 3.72 -16.49
CA TRP A 392 13.88 4.76 -15.97
C TRP A 392 13.78 5.97 -16.92
N TRP A 393 12.80 6.83 -16.67
CA TRP A 393 12.68 8.15 -17.27
C TRP A 393 13.58 9.14 -16.53
N PHE A 394 14.87 9.13 -16.87
CA PHE A 394 15.86 9.97 -16.23
C PHE A 394 15.87 11.38 -16.85
N SER A 395 15.72 12.42 -16.01
CA SER A 395 16.04 13.79 -16.41
C SER A 395 17.56 14.01 -16.38
N THR A 396 18.08 14.89 -15.52
CA THR A 396 19.53 14.93 -15.20
C THR A 396 19.86 13.90 -14.11
N CYS A 397 19.55 12.63 -14.41
CA CYS A 397 19.50 11.47 -13.50
C CYS A 397 18.39 11.51 -12.43
N GLY A 398 17.54 12.55 -12.44
CA GLY A 398 16.28 12.57 -11.70
C GLY A 398 16.39 12.63 -10.17
N HIS A 399 15.22 12.66 -9.53
CA HIS A 399 15.05 12.64 -8.07
C HIS A 399 14.22 11.43 -7.59
N ALA A 400 13.85 10.53 -8.49
CA ALA A 400 13.28 9.22 -8.19
C ALA A 400 13.91 8.15 -9.10
N ASN A 401 14.03 6.93 -8.58
CA ASN A 401 14.29 5.73 -9.36
C ASN A 401 13.61 4.55 -8.66
N LEU A 402 12.45 4.11 -9.16
CA LEU A 402 11.72 2.98 -8.58
C LEU A 402 12.20 1.62 -9.13
N ASN A 403 12.98 1.66 -10.21
CA ASN A 403 13.55 0.51 -10.89
C ASN A 403 15.00 0.24 -10.48
N GLY A 404 15.51 0.92 -9.45
CA GLY A 404 16.82 0.67 -8.90
C GLY A 404 16.99 -0.73 -8.31
N LYS A 405 18.21 -1.03 -7.90
CA LYS A 405 18.60 -2.24 -7.18
C LYS A 405 17.89 -2.34 -5.83
N TYR A 406 17.37 -3.52 -5.52
CA TYR A 406 16.68 -3.76 -4.27
C TYR A 406 17.68 -3.98 -3.13
N PHE A 407 17.61 -3.16 -2.08
CA PHE A 407 18.49 -3.27 -0.92
C PHE A 407 17.67 -3.42 0.37
N ARG A 408 17.91 -4.51 1.11
CA ARG A 408 17.29 -4.76 2.43
C ARG A 408 17.86 -3.89 3.55
N SER A 409 19.03 -3.29 3.32
CA SER A 409 19.70 -2.39 4.24
C SER A 409 20.59 -1.44 3.46
N ILE A 410 20.94 -0.30 4.06
CA ILE A 410 21.76 0.73 3.41
C ILE A 410 23.15 0.13 3.07
N PRO A 411 23.56 0.12 1.79
CA PRO A 411 24.86 -0.40 1.39
C PRO A 411 26.02 0.33 2.04
N ARG A 412 27.11 -0.39 2.35
CA ARG A 412 28.32 0.20 2.93
C ARG A 412 28.95 1.20 1.97
N GLN A 413 29.08 0.82 0.69
CA GLN A 413 29.73 1.66 -0.31
C GLN A 413 28.83 2.81 -0.77
N ARG A 414 29.38 4.03 -0.77
CA ARG A 414 28.62 5.24 -1.11
C ARG A 414 28.08 5.24 -2.54
N HIS A 415 28.79 4.61 -3.48
CA HIS A 415 28.36 4.55 -4.88
C HIS A 415 27.15 3.61 -5.06
N GLU A 416 27.11 2.48 -4.37
CA GLU A 416 25.98 1.54 -4.39
C GLU A 416 24.70 2.15 -3.80
N ARG A 417 24.82 3.05 -2.81
CA ARG A 417 23.65 3.72 -2.21
C ARG A 417 22.84 4.53 -3.22
N LYS A 418 23.46 4.98 -4.32
CA LYS A 418 22.77 5.72 -5.39
C LYS A 418 21.97 4.79 -6.31
N GLN A 419 22.29 3.50 -6.32
CA GLN A 419 21.68 2.53 -7.20
C GLN A 419 20.37 1.95 -6.63
N GLY A 420 19.95 2.38 -5.44
CA GLY A 420 18.79 1.84 -4.76
C GLY A 420 17.46 2.29 -5.36
N ILE A 421 16.38 1.71 -4.85
CA ILE A 421 15.01 2.21 -5.04
C ILE A 421 14.82 3.42 -4.13
N PHE A 422 14.56 4.61 -4.69
CA PHE A 422 14.42 5.83 -3.88
C PHE A 422 13.40 6.82 -4.44
N TRP A 423 12.83 7.60 -3.51
CA TRP A 423 12.05 8.80 -3.79
C TRP A 423 12.61 9.96 -2.95
N LYS A 424 13.33 10.89 -3.59
CA LYS A 424 14.19 11.85 -2.89
C LYS A 424 13.43 12.80 -1.98
N THR A 425 12.24 13.26 -2.37
CA THR A 425 11.44 14.20 -1.58
C THR A 425 10.83 13.57 -0.34
N TRP A 426 10.82 12.23 -0.22
CA TRP A 426 10.30 11.52 0.95
C TRP A 426 11.39 11.11 1.95
N LYS A 427 12.21 10.11 1.60
CA LYS A 427 13.25 9.55 2.48
C LYS A 427 14.68 9.93 2.05
N GLY A 428 14.79 10.73 0.99
CA GLY A 428 16.08 11.08 0.39
C GLY A 428 16.60 10.02 -0.58
N ARG A 429 17.70 10.35 -1.26
CA ARG A 429 18.28 9.52 -2.33
C ARG A 429 18.92 8.21 -1.84
N TYR A 430 19.41 8.19 -0.60
CA TYR A 430 20.24 7.09 -0.09
C TYR A 430 19.49 6.13 0.82
N TYR A 431 18.19 6.33 0.99
CA TYR A 431 17.32 5.44 1.75
C TYR A 431 16.66 4.47 0.76
N PRO A 432 16.96 3.16 0.84
CA PRO A 432 16.31 2.18 -0.03
C PRO A 432 14.88 1.92 0.44
N LEU A 433 13.90 2.09 -0.45
CA LEU A 433 12.51 1.77 -0.16
C LEU A 433 12.28 0.26 -0.07
N LYS A 434 11.29 -0.15 0.72
CA LYS A 434 10.94 -1.55 0.96
C LYS A 434 10.00 -2.08 -0.11
N SER A 435 8.95 -1.33 -0.43
CA SER A 435 8.03 -1.70 -1.49
C SER A 435 7.63 -0.50 -2.35
N THR A 436 7.38 -0.75 -3.63
CA THR A 436 6.86 0.24 -4.58
C THR A 436 5.88 -0.44 -5.51
N THR A 437 4.75 0.21 -5.79
CA THR A 437 3.78 -0.24 -6.78
C THR A 437 3.45 0.93 -7.70
N MET A 438 3.46 0.70 -9.01
CA MET A 438 2.92 1.64 -9.99
C MET A 438 1.73 0.97 -10.67
N LYS A 439 0.58 1.63 -10.66
CA LYS A 439 -0.65 1.10 -11.25
C LYS A 439 -1.43 2.19 -11.96
N ILE A 440 -2.11 1.82 -13.05
CA ILE A 440 -2.83 2.75 -13.92
C ILE A 440 -4.30 2.38 -14.05
N GLN A 441 -5.15 3.39 -14.24
CA GLN A 441 -6.58 3.24 -14.49
C GLN A 441 -7.02 4.35 -15.47
N PRO A 442 -8.03 4.12 -16.33
CA PRO A 442 -8.62 5.21 -17.10
C PRO A 442 -9.08 6.34 -16.18
N ALA A 443 -8.74 7.59 -16.53
CA ALA A 443 -9.20 8.76 -15.81
C ALA A 443 -10.73 8.83 -15.89
N ALA A 444 -11.40 9.17 -14.78
CA ALA A 444 -12.84 9.36 -14.78
C ALA A 444 -13.20 10.45 -15.80
N LEU A 445 -14.17 10.17 -16.68
CA LEU A 445 -14.76 11.21 -17.52
C LEU A 445 -15.46 12.19 -16.57
N GLU A 446 -14.87 13.37 -16.36
CA GLU A 446 -15.60 14.49 -15.79
C GLU A 446 -16.79 14.74 -16.73
N ALA A 447 -18.01 14.53 -16.22
CA ALA A 447 -19.19 15.00 -16.89
C ALA A 447 -19.04 16.52 -16.98
N GLU A 448 -18.81 17.04 -18.18
CA GLU A 448 -18.90 18.48 -18.46
C GLU A 448 -20.25 18.98 -17.89
N PRO A 449 -20.24 20.07 -17.11
CA PRO A 449 -21.39 20.53 -16.33
C PRO A 449 -22.59 20.98 -17.17
#